data_AF-A0A3B5MEM8-F1
#
_entry.id   AF-A0A3B5MEM8-F1
#
_cell.length_a   1.000
_cell.length_b   1.000
_cell.length_c   1.000
_cell.angle_alpha   90.00
_cell.angle_beta   90.00
_cell.angle_gamma   90.00
#
_symmetry.space_group_name_H-M   'P 1'
#
loop_
_entity.id
_entity.type
_entity.pdbx_description
1 polymer ?
#
loop_
_entity_poly.entity_id
_entity_poly.type
_entity_poly.pdbx_seq_one_letter_code
_entity_poly.pdbx_strand_id
1 'polypeptide(L)'
;MAGRDRIFHLLRQLERAACRCPAHSHTFHQAAGDRKTDYAFEMASSNIRYGAGVSAEVGMDLQNLGAQNVCLMTDRTLTRLPPVQAVLESLVRNRVHFQVFDDVRVEPSDSR
;
A
#
# COMPACT_ATOMS: atom_id res chain seq x y z
N MET A 1 29.28 38.90 -6.11
CA MET A 1 28.11 38.36 -5.37
C MET A 1 27.16 37.47 -6.19
N ALA A 2 27.48 37.08 -7.43
CA ALA A 2 26.56 36.33 -8.31
C ALA A 2 26.32 34.84 -7.96
N GLY A 3 27.06 34.26 -7.00
CA GLY A 3 26.92 32.85 -6.64
C GLY A 3 25.68 32.53 -5.81
N ARG A 4 25.32 33.42 -4.87
CA ARG A 4 24.16 33.23 -3.98
C ARG A 4 22.84 33.33 -4.76
N ASP A 5 22.72 34.32 -5.65
CA ASP A 5 21.49 34.53 -6.43
C ASP A 5 21.19 33.34 -7.34
N ARG A 6 22.24 32.72 -7.92
CA ARG A 6 22.09 31.51 -8.74
C ARG A 6 21.60 30.31 -7.93
N ILE A 7 22.06 30.16 -6.68
CA ILE A 7 21.61 29.07 -5.79
C ILE A 7 20.14 29.27 -5.42
N PHE A 8 19.74 30.49 -5.05
CA PHE A 8 18.33 30.79 -4.76
C PHE A 8 17.43 30.58 -5.97
N HIS A 9 17.89 30.97 -7.16
CA HIS A 9 17.14 30.78 -8.40
C HIS A 9 16.95 29.29 -8.73
N LEU A 10 17.99 28.48 -8.55
CA LEU A 10 17.94 27.03 -8.77
C LEU A 10 17.00 26.34 -7.78
N LEU A 11 17.09 26.66 -6.48
CA LEU A 11 16.20 26.11 -5.46
C LEU A 11 14.72 26.40 -5.76
N ARG A 12 14.42 27.62 -6.22
CA ARG A 12 13.06 28.03 -6.59
C ARG A 12 12.55 27.35 -7.87
N GLN A 13 13.44 26.97 -8.79
CA GLN A 13 13.08 26.17 -9.96
C GLN A 13 12.83 24.71 -9.60
N LEU A 14 13.63 24.13 -8.70
CA LEU A 14 13.41 22.78 -8.18
C LEU A 14 12.08 22.68 -7.42
N GLU A 15 11.73 23.68 -6.60
CA GLU A 15 10.44 23.74 -5.89
C GLU A 15 9.23 23.82 -6.85
N ARG A 16 9.41 24.40 -8.04
CA ARG A 16 8.35 24.48 -9.07
C ARG A 16 8.26 23.19 -9.90
N ALA A 17 9.38 22.50 -10.10
CA ALA A 17 9.45 21.22 -10.80
C ALA A 17 9.06 20.04 -9.90
N ALA A 18 9.14 20.21 -8.57
CA ALA A 18 8.63 19.26 -7.60
C ALA A 18 7.10 19.20 -7.70
N CYS A 19 6.63 18.03 -8.12
CA CYS A 19 5.24 17.62 -8.21
C CYS A 19 4.36 18.16 -7.06
N ARG A 20 3.47 19.11 -7.37
CA ARG A 20 2.41 19.62 -6.47
C ARG A 20 1.17 18.73 -6.50
N CYS A 21 1.33 17.41 -6.69
CA CYS A 21 0.20 16.51 -6.60
C CYS A 21 -0.15 16.31 -5.12
N PRO A 22 -1.44 16.45 -4.74
CA PRO A 22 -1.90 16.21 -3.38
C PRO A 22 -1.53 14.84 -2.80
N ALA A 23 -1.25 13.86 -3.67
CA ALA A 23 -0.78 12.53 -3.28
C ALA A 23 0.62 12.51 -2.63
N HIS A 24 1.38 13.62 -2.65
CA HIS A 24 2.75 13.67 -2.14
C HIS A 24 3.10 14.94 -1.33
N SER A 25 2.16 15.87 -1.10
CA SER A 25 2.41 17.05 -0.26
C SER A 25 1.78 16.89 1.11
N HIS A 26 2.58 16.71 2.16
CA HIS A 26 2.16 16.68 3.57
C HIS A 26 1.60 18.01 4.12
N THR A 27 1.20 18.94 3.25
CA THR A 27 0.71 20.26 3.65
C THR A 27 -0.79 20.18 3.91
N PHE A 28 -1.14 20.00 5.18
CA PHE A 28 -2.51 20.06 5.68
C PHE A 28 -3.16 21.41 5.35
N HIS A 29 -4.28 21.39 4.61
CA HIS A 29 -5.20 22.52 4.56
C HIS A 29 -6.30 22.30 5.59
N GLN A 30 -6.38 23.18 6.60
CA GLN A 30 -7.57 23.33 7.45
C GLN A 30 -8.65 24.08 6.68
N ALA A 31 -9.91 23.62 6.71
CA ALA A 31 -11.02 24.54 6.54
C ALA A 31 -12.03 24.42 7.67
N ALA A 32 -12.55 25.59 8.04
CA ALA A 32 -13.71 25.77 8.88
C ALA A 32 -14.98 25.69 8.02
N GLY A 33 -15.95 24.91 8.46
CA GLY A 33 -17.30 24.86 7.88
C GLY A 33 -18.12 23.73 8.50
N ASP A 34 -19.28 24.08 9.07
CA ASP A 34 -20.29 23.17 9.59
C ASP A 34 -20.79 22.24 8.47
N ARG A 35 -20.24 21.03 8.37
CA ARG A 35 -20.51 20.06 7.31
C ARG A 35 -21.06 18.77 7.91
N LYS A 36 -22.22 18.34 7.41
CA LYS A 36 -22.85 17.03 7.69
C LYS A 36 -22.09 15.82 7.10
N THR A 37 -20.98 16.07 6.41
CA THR A 37 -20.15 15.08 5.73
C THR A 37 -18.69 15.43 5.97
N ASP A 38 -17.82 14.43 5.96
CA ASP A 38 -16.39 14.63 6.19
C ASP A 38 -15.82 15.71 5.26
N TYR A 39 -15.09 16.66 5.86
CA TYR A 39 -14.53 17.81 5.15
C TYR A 39 -13.51 17.38 4.07
N ALA A 40 -12.71 16.37 4.37
CA ALA A 40 -11.80 15.66 3.48
C ALA A 40 -11.46 14.30 4.11
N PHE A 41 -11.28 13.27 3.27
CA PHE A 41 -10.72 11.98 3.69
C PHE A 41 -9.48 11.69 2.83
N GLU A 42 -8.38 11.33 3.50
CA GLU A 42 -7.18 10.84 2.83
C GLU A 42 -7.29 9.31 2.73
N MET A 43 -7.43 8.81 1.51
CA MET A 43 -7.12 7.41 1.24
C MET A 43 -5.64 7.32 0.91
N ALA A 44 -4.84 6.88 1.88
CA ALA A 44 -3.54 6.30 1.61
C ALA A 44 -3.78 4.95 0.89
N SER A 45 -4.13 5.02 -0.39
CA SER A 45 -4.54 3.86 -1.17
C SER A 45 -3.32 2.95 -1.34
N SER A 46 -3.42 1.72 -0.84
CA SER A 46 -2.53 0.64 -1.25
C SER A 46 -2.56 0.54 -2.78
N ASN A 47 -1.52 -0.02 -3.41
CA ASN A 47 -1.55 -0.26 -4.85
C ASN A 47 -2.66 -1.28 -5.19
N ILE A 48 -3.86 -0.81 -5.55
CA ILE A 48 -5.04 -1.65 -5.82
C ILE A 48 -4.92 -2.20 -7.25
N ARG A 49 -4.90 -3.53 -7.38
CA ARG A 49 -5.06 -4.22 -8.66
C ARG A 49 -6.29 -5.12 -8.61
N TYR A 50 -7.05 -5.13 -9.70
CA TYR A 50 -8.26 -5.93 -9.86
C TYR A 50 -8.27 -6.59 -11.24
N GLY A 51 -8.92 -7.75 -11.32
CA GLY A 51 -8.99 -8.55 -12.54
C GLY A 51 -8.91 -10.04 -12.25
N ALA A 52 -9.43 -10.85 -13.17
CA ALA A 52 -9.32 -12.29 -13.06
C ALA A 52 -7.84 -12.71 -13.07
N GLY A 53 -7.43 -13.50 -12.08
CA GLY A 53 -6.06 -14.04 -11.98
C GLY A 53 -5.03 -13.16 -11.27
N VAL A 54 -5.39 -11.94 -10.84
CA VAL A 54 -4.45 -10.99 -10.22
C VAL A 54 -3.76 -11.54 -8.96
N SER A 55 -4.41 -12.45 -8.22
CA SER A 55 -3.83 -13.11 -7.03
C SER A 55 -2.54 -13.89 -7.34
N ALA A 56 -2.31 -14.29 -8.59
CA ALA A 56 -1.10 -14.99 -9.02
C ALA A 56 0.14 -14.08 -9.05
N GLU A 57 -0.02 -12.76 -8.98
CA GLU A 57 1.07 -11.77 -9.05
C GLU A 57 1.67 -11.46 -7.67
N VAL A 58 0.96 -11.77 -6.58
CA VAL A 58 1.30 -11.38 -5.20
C VAL A 58 2.74 -11.73 -4.79
N GLY A 59 3.24 -12.90 -5.20
CA GLY A 59 4.61 -13.31 -4.91
C GLY A 59 5.67 -12.41 -5.55
N MET A 60 5.39 -11.85 -6.72
CA MET A 60 6.29 -10.91 -7.41
C MET A 60 6.28 -9.55 -6.70
N ASP A 61 5.13 -9.10 -6.21
CA ASP A 61 5.04 -7.89 -5.41
C ASP A 61 5.87 -7.99 -4.11
N LEU A 62 5.77 -9.13 -3.43
CA LEU A 62 6.52 -9.36 -2.20
C LEU A 62 8.03 -9.46 -2.42
N GLN A 63 8.46 -10.02 -3.57
CA GLN A 63 9.87 -9.94 -3.98
C GLN A 63 10.32 -8.50 -4.21
N ASN A 64 9.53 -7.71 -4.95
CA ASN A 64 9.84 -6.31 -5.22
C ASN A 64 9.89 -5.46 -3.95
N LEU A 65 9.10 -5.82 -2.94
CA LEU A 65 9.15 -5.22 -1.59
C LEU A 65 10.34 -5.70 -0.76
N GLY A 66 11.08 -6.73 -1.19
CA GLY A 66 12.17 -7.33 -0.42
C GLY A 66 11.69 -8.02 0.86
N ALA A 67 10.45 -8.53 0.88
CA ALA A 67 9.86 -9.14 2.05
C ALA A 67 10.56 -10.47 2.41
N GLN A 68 10.99 -10.60 3.66
CA GLN A 68 11.73 -11.79 4.13
C GLN A 68 10.89 -12.72 5.02
N ASN A 69 9.96 -12.15 5.78
CA ASN A 69 9.10 -12.89 6.70
C ASN A 69 7.65 -12.55 6.39
N VAL A 70 6.97 -13.43 5.67
CA VAL A 70 5.58 -13.21 5.23
C VAL A 70 4.63 -14.09 6.05
N CYS A 71 3.55 -13.49 6.54
CA CYS A 71 2.44 -14.21 7.16
C CYS A 71 1.21 -14.09 6.27
N LEU A 72 0.70 -15.22 5.77
CA LEU A 72 -0.57 -15.27 5.08
C LEU A 72 -1.67 -15.56 6.10
N MET A 73 -2.55 -14.58 6.32
CA MET A 73 -3.68 -14.71 7.24
C MET A 73 -4.96 -14.98 6.45
N THR A 74 -5.67 -16.04 6.81
CA THR A 74 -6.91 -16.44 6.15
C THR A 74 -7.79 -17.27 7.10
N ASP A 75 -8.95 -17.71 6.64
CA ASP A 75 -9.78 -18.66 7.37
C ASP A 75 -9.67 -20.08 6.79
N ARG A 76 -10.08 -21.07 7.59
CA ARG A 76 -10.01 -22.50 7.24
C ARG A 76 -10.84 -22.88 6.02
N THR A 77 -11.86 -22.09 5.69
CA THR A 77 -12.70 -22.33 4.51
C THR A 77 -12.00 -21.84 3.26
N LEU A 78 -11.53 -20.59 3.28
CA LEU A 78 -10.84 -19.95 2.17
C LEU A 78 -9.52 -20.64 1.81
N THR A 79 -8.83 -21.24 2.79
CA THR A 79 -7.60 -22.02 2.57
C THR A 79 -7.77 -23.11 1.49
N ARG A 80 -8.99 -23.63 1.32
CA ARG A 80 -9.30 -24.68 0.33
C ARG A 80 -9.84 -24.11 -0.99
N LEU A 81 -10.01 -22.81 -1.11
CA LEU A 81 -10.60 -22.17 -2.28
C LEU A 81 -9.52 -21.65 -3.24
N PRO A 82 -9.85 -21.54 -4.55
CA PRO A 82 -8.92 -21.11 -5.57
C PRO A 82 -8.18 -19.78 -5.30
N PRO A 83 -8.78 -18.74 -4.70
CA PRO A 83 -8.09 -17.48 -4.45
C PRO A 83 -6.86 -17.62 -3.55
N VAL A 84 -6.97 -18.40 -2.47
CA VAL A 84 -5.85 -18.62 -1.54
C VAL A 84 -4.82 -19.57 -2.15
N GLN A 85 -5.27 -20.61 -2.86
CA GLN A 85 -4.36 -21.50 -3.57
C GLN A 85 -3.50 -20.75 -4.59
N ALA A 86 -4.09 -19.83 -5.36
CA ALA A 86 -3.36 -19.00 -6.32
C ALA A 86 -2.29 -18.13 -5.64
N VAL A 87 -2.58 -17.58 -4.45
CA VAL A 87 -1.59 -16.83 -3.66
C VAL A 87 -0.47 -17.76 -3.19
N LEU A 88 -0.80 -18.91 -2.59
CA LEU A 88 0.19 -19.87 -2.10
C LEU A 88 1.13 -20.34 -3.22
N GLU A 89 0.58 -20.70 -4.38
CA GLU A 89 1.36 -21.06 -5.57
C GLU A 89 2.25 -19.91 -6.04
N SER A 90 1.73 -18.68 -6.03
CA SER A 90 2.51 -17.48 -6.36
C SER A 90 3.69 -17.30 -5.41
N LEU A 91 3.48 -17.44 -4.09
CA LEU A 91 4.54 -17.34 -3.09
C LEU A 91 5.63 -18.40 -3.29
N VAL A 92 5.24 -19.66 -3.51
CA VAL A 92 6.16 -20.77 -3.78
C VAL A 92 6.95 -20.55 -5.06
N ARG A 93 6.28 -20.20 -6.16
CA ARG A 93 6.93 -19.91 -7.46
C ARG A 93 7.96 -18.80 -7.34
N ASN A 94 7.66 -17.80 -6.53
CA ASN A 94 8.51 -16.65 -6.27
C ASN A 94 9.49 -16.86 -5.11
N ARG A 95 9.64 -18.09 -4.58
CA ARG A 95 10.57 -18.41 -3.48
C ARG A 95 10.44 -17.47 -2.27
N VAL A 96 9.23 -16.99 -2.01
CA VAL A 96 8.94 -16.16 -0.84
C VAL A 96 8.81 -17.09 0.36
N HIS A 97 9.54 -16.81 1.44
CA HIS A 97 9.38 -17.54 2.69
C HIS A 97 8.12 -17.05 3.42
N PHE A 98 7.20 -17.96 3.73
CA PHE A 98 5.95 -17.61 4.39
C PHE A 98 5.46 -18.67 5.37
N GLN A 99 4.61 -18.22 6.29
CA GLN A 99 3.80 -19.06 7.18
C GLN A 99 2.32 -18.74 6.99
N VAL A 100 1.45 -19.72 7.19
CA VAL A 100 0.00 -19.55 7.06
C VAL A 100 -0.64 -19.58 8.44
N PHE A 101 -1.47 -18.59 8.72
CA PHE A 101 -2.39 -18.56 9.85
C PHE A 101 -3.82 -18.63 9.32
N ASP A 102 -4.47 -19.77 9.47
CA ASP A 102 -5.78 -20.08 8.88
C ASP A 102 -6.94 -20.04 9.88
N ASP A 103 -6.71 -19.55 11.10
CA ASP A 103 -7.71 -19.54 12.18
C ASP A 103 -8.44 -18.19 12.32
N VAL A 104 -8.45 -17.38 11.26
CA VAL A 104 -9.22 -16.13 11.25
C VAL A 104 -10.73 -16.46 11.23
N ARG A 105 -11.50 -15.68 11.99
CA ARG A 105 -12.97 -15.74 12.00
C ARG A 105 -13.56 -14.39 11.61
N VAL A 106 -14.82 -14.40 11.17
CA VAL A 106 -15.61 -13.17 10.97
C VAL A 106 -15.75 -12.48 12.33
N GLU A 107 -15.51 -11.16 12.37
CA GLU A 107 -15.35 -10.40 13.62
C GLU A 107 -14.23 -10.97 14.51
N PRO A 108 -12.94 -10.74 14.16
CA PRO A 108 -11.81 -11.30 14.90
C PRO A 108 -11.75 -10.78 16.34
N SER A 109 -11.29 -11.63 17.26
CA SER A 109 -11.12 -11.32 18.69
C SER A 109 -9.66 -11.12 19.07
N ASP A 110 -9.39 -10.27 20.07
CA ASP A 110 -8.04 -10.04 20.61
C ASP A 110 -7.47 -11.29 21.30
N SER A 111 -8.36 -12.09 21.91
CA SER A 111 -8.04 -13.42 22.45
C SER A 111 -8.43 -14.53 21.46
N ARG A 112 -7.81 -15.69 21.57
CA ARG A 112 -8.24 -16.91 20.85
C ARG A 112 -9.70 -17.27 21.14
#